data_AF-A0A7X3Z7J3-F1
#
_entry.id   AF-A0A7X3Z7J3-F1
#
_cell.length_a   1.000
_cell.length_b   1.000
_cell.length_c   1.000
_cell.angle_alpha   90.00
_cell.angle_beta   90.00
_cell.angle_gamma   90.00
#
_symmetry.space_group_name_H-M   'P 1'
#
loop_
_entity.id
_entity.type
_entity.pdbx_description
1 polymer ?
#
loop_
_entity_poly.entity_id
_entity_poly.type
_entity_poly.pdbx_seq_one_letter_code
_entity_poly.pdbx_strand_id
1 'polypeptide(L)' 'MADKDLPPEARRALADAERLRRKNPENMDRPEEFGGPEGPDPVRYGDWERNGRAVDF' A
#
# COMPACT_ATOMS: atom_id res chain seq x y z
N MET A 1 22.48 -9.32 -6.63
CA MET A 1 22.36 -8.77 -7.99
C MET A 1 21.36 -7.63 -7.93
N ALA A 2 21.66 -6.51 -8.59
CA ALA A 2 20.96 -5.20 -8.63
C ALA A 2 21.14 -4.17 -7.47
N ASP A 3 21.69 -4.50 -6.30
CA ASP A 3 21.91 -3.50 -5.22
C ASP A 3 23.20 -2.65 -5.39
N LYS A 4 24.18 -3.19 -6.14
CA LYS A 4 25.57 -2.70 -6.13
C LYS A 4 25.85 -1.53 -7.07
N ASP A 5 24.91 -1.20 -7.96
CA ASP A 5 25.01 -0.13 -8.97
C ASP A 5 23.93 0.94 -8.81
N LEU A 6 23.35 1.05 -7.61
CA LEU A 6 22.44 2.16 -7.34
C LEU A 6 23.21 3.48 -7.41
N PRO A 7 22.72 4.46 -8.19
CA PRO A 7 23.29 5.79 -8.16
C PRO A 7 23.23 6.30 -6.72
N PRO A 8 24.21 7.11 -6.28
CA PRO A 8 24.29 7.57 -4.89
C PRO A 8 22.99 8.22 -4.41
N GLU A 9 22.22 8.81 -5.33
CA GLU A 9 20.88 9.35 -5.13
C GLU A 9 19.86 8.29 -4.68
N ALA A 10 19.85 7.12 -5.32
CA ALA A 10 18.91 6.04 -4.99
C ALA A 10 19.23 5.41 -3.63
N ARG A 11 20.52 5.32 -3.26
CA ARG A 11 20.93 4.85 -1.93
C ARG A 11 20.49 5.81 -0.83
N ARG A 12 20.60 7.11 -1.07
CA ARG A 12 20.08 8.15 -0.16
C ARG A 12 18.56 8.05 -0.03
N ALA A 13 17.83 7.88 -1.14
CA ALA A 13 16.38 7.74 -1.12
C ALA A 13 15.90 6.54 -0.28
N LEU A 14 16.60 5.41 -0.35
CA LEU A 14 16.29 4.23 0.46
C LEU A 14 16.58 4.45 1.94
N ALA A 15 17.74 5.02 2.28
CA ALA A 15 18.08 5.34 3.66
C ALA A 15 17.12 6.38 4.27
N ASP A 16 16.68 7.33 3.47
CA ASP A 16 15.66 8.31 3.83
C ASP A 16 14.29 7.63 4.05
N ALA A 17 13.86 6.71 3.18
CA ALA A 17 12.63 5.94 3.33
C ALA A 17 12.64 5.04 4.58
N GLU A 18 13.77 4.41 4.88
CA GLU A 18 13.95 3.58 6.08
C GLU A 18 13.91 4.42 7.36
N ARG A 19 14.58 5.59 7.36
CA ARG A 19 14.48 6.55 8.46
C ARG A 19 13.06 7.06 8.64
N LEU A 20 12.32 7.29 7.56
CA LEU A 20 10.92 7.71 7.57
C LEU A 20 10.01 6.63 8.19
N ARG A 21 10.16 5.36 7.80
CA ARG A 21 9.40 4.23 8.35
C ARG A 21 9.66 3.99 9.83
N ARG A 22 10.92 4.12 10.27
CA ARG A 22 11.26 3.95 11.69
C ARG A 22 10.80 5.12 12.55
N LYS A 23 10.71 6.33 11.99
CA LYS A 23 10.15 7.53 12.65
C LYS A 23 8.62 7.53 12.69
N ASN A 24 7.97 6.95 11.68
CA ASN A 24 6.52 6.79 11.59
C ASN A 24 6.16 5.29 11.57
N PRO A 25 6.35 4.55 12.68
CA PRO A 25 6.16 3.09 12.78
C PRO A 25 4.77 2.53 12.47
N GLU A 26 3.80 3.38 12.19
CA GLU A 26 2.45 2.95 11.92
C GLU A 26 2.18 3.26 10.42
N ASN A 27 1.37 2.53 9.65
CA ASN A 27 0.02 2.17 10.08
C ASN A 27 -0.64 3.29 10.93
N MET A 28 -0.15 4.55 10.77
CA MET A 28 -0.24 5.73 11.64
C MET A 28 -1.54 6.41 11.31
N ASP A 29 -2.63 6.01 11.97
CA ASP A 29 -3.96 6.60 11.86
C ASP A 29 -4.30 7.11 10.44
N ARG A 30 -4.32 6.21 9.44
CA ARG A 30 -4.90 6.58 8.15
C ARG A 30 -6.41 6.69 8.32
N PRO A 31 -7.07 7.76 7.84
CA PRO A 31 -8.51 7.86 7.91
C PRO A 31 -9.12 6.67 7.20
N GLU A 32 -10.11 6.08 7.85
CA GLU A 32 -10.82 4.95 7.29
C GLU A 32 -11.48 5.37 5.97
N GLU A 33 -11.29 4.57 4.93
CA GLU A 33 -11.94 4.80 3.65
C GLU A 33 -13.43 4.43 3.79
N PHE A 34 -14.31 5.44 3.81
CA PHE A 34 -15.75 5.24 3.95
C PHE A 34 -16.42 5.06 2.59
N GLY A 35 -17.28 4.03 2.49
CA GLY A 35 -18.08 3.78 1.29
C GLY A 35 -17.38 2.94 0.21
N GLY A 36 -16.09 2.63 0.40
CA GLY A 36 -15.42 1.58 -0.36
C GLY A 36 -15.72 0.19 0.20
N PRO A 37 -15.51 -0.88 -0.58
CA PRO A 37 -15.45 -2.23 -0.04
C PRO A 37 -14.34 -2.31 1.02
N GLU A 38 -14.61 -3.03 2.11
CA GLU A 38 -13.59 -3.29 3.11
C GLU A 38 -12.45 -4.09 2.48
N GLY A 39 -11.22 -3.67 2.73
CA GLY A 39 -10.05 -4.33 2.18
C GLY A 39 -9.66 -3.84 0.79
N PRO A 40 -8.77 -4.58 0.12
CA PRO A 40 -8.12 -4.08 -1.08
C PRO A 40 -9.06 -4.17 -2.30
N ASP A 41 -8.89 -3.23 -3.22
CA ASP A 41 -9.70 -3.02 -4.43
C ASP A 41 -10.20 -4.33 -5.11
N PRO A 42 -11.52 -4.59 -5.17
CA PRO A 42 -12.08 -5.82 -5.71
C PRO A 42 -11.79 -6.01 -7.21
N VAL A 43 -11.46 -4.93 -7.95
CA VAL A 43 -10.98 -5.03 -9.34
C VAL A 43 -9.66 -5.81 -9.40
N ARG A 44 -8.83 -5.71 -8.35
CA ARG A 44 -7.56 -6.45 -8.25
C ARG A 44 -7.72 -7.88 -7.72
N TYR A 45 -8.78 -8.17 -6.97
CA TYR A 45 -8.90 -9.44 -6.23
C TYR A 45 -10.11 -10.33 -6.61
N GLY A 46 -11.04 -9.85 -7.44
CA GLY A 46 -12.14 -10.64 -7.96
C GLY A 46 -13.34 -10.79 -7.03
N ASP A 47 -13.32 -10.15 -5.85
CA ASP A 47 -14.37 -10.21 -4.83
C ASP A 47 -15.53 -9.24 -5.12
N TRP A 48 -16.20 -9.43 -6.26
CA TRP A 48 -17.38 -8.65 -6.64
C TRP A 48 -18.68 -9.20 -6.04
N GLU A 49 -18.62 -10.21 -5.17
CA GLU A 49 -19.80 -10.82 -4.57
C GLU A 49 -20.12 -10.26 -3.18
N ARG A 50 -21.34 -9.75 -3.01
CA ARG A 50 -21.89 -9.36 -1.70
C ARG A 50 -23.17 -10.13 -1.43
N ASN A 51 -23.19 -10.96 -0.38
CA ASN A 51 -24.32 -11.84 -0.03
C ASN A 51 -24.78 -12.77 -1.18
N GLY A 52 -23.83 -13.34 -1.93
CA GLY A 52 -24.10 -14.27 -3.05
C GLY A 52 -24.67 -13.61 -4.30
N ARG A 53 -24.54 -12.29 -4.43
CA ARG A 53 -24.88 -11.53 -5.65
C ARG A 53 -23.65 -10.79 -6.14
N ALA A 54 -23.38 -10.87 -7.43
CA ALA A 54 -22.42 -9.99 -8.09
C ALA A 54 -22.92 -8.54 -7.98
N VAL A 55 -22.11 -7.67 -7.40
CA VAL A 55 -22.34 -6.24 -7.23
C VAL A 55 -21.27 -5.53 -8.03
N ASP A 56 -21.67 -4.61 -8.89
CA ASP A 56 -20.81 -3.60 -9.51
C ASP A 56 -21.27 -2.25 -8.92
N PHE A 57 -20.33 -1.33 -8.68
CA PHE A 57 -20.45 0.02 -8.07
C PHE A 57 -20.93 0.16 -6.60
#